data_AF-A0AAQ3N6F0-F1
#
_entry.id   AF-A0AAQ3N6F0-F1
#
_cell.length_a   1.000
_cell.length_b   1.000
_cell.length_c   1.000
_cell.angle_alpha   90.00
_cell.angle_beta   90.00
_cell.angle_gamma   90.00
#
_symmetry.space_group_name_H-M   'P 1'
#
loop_
_entity.id
_entity.type
_entity.pdbx_description
1 polymer ?
#
loop_
_entity_poly.entity_id
_entity_poly.type
_entity_poly.pdbx_seq_one_letter_code
_entity_poly.pdbx_strand_id
1 'polypeptide(L)'
;TVCKDKYYGLDVSILTFDSNNMTRKKIRQRVYDALNVLMAMDIISKDNKEIQQKGLPRASLSDIEDIKTERLGLRNIIENKASYFQELEDQVRTPINRGFSLGLNSCA
;
A
#
# COMPACT_ATOMS: atom_id res chain seq x y z
N THR A 1 42.59 -0.87 -46.15
CA THR A 1 41.29 -0.22 -46.45
C THR A 1 40.40 -0.42 -45.26
N VAL A 2 39.93 0.68 -44.68
CA VAL A 2 38.89 0.77 -43.63
C VAL A 2 39.20 0.07 -42.30
N CYS A 3 40.13 0.68 -41.55
CA CYS A 3 39.89 0.87 -40.12
C CYS A 3 38.94 2.07 -39.99
N LYS A 4 37.65 1.86 -39.75
CA LYS A 4 36.72 2.89 -39.21
C LYS A 4 35.50 2.27 -38.54
N ASP A 5 35.43 2.54 -37.24
CA ASP A 5 34.29 3.09 -36.53
C ASP A 5 32.96 2.33 -36.60
N LYS A 6 32.60 1.63 -35.51
CA LYS A 6 31.22 1.52 -34.97
C LYS A 6 31.17 0.58 -33.76
N TYR A 7 31.75 1.00 -32.64
CA TYR A 7 31.08 0.74 -31.37
C TYR A 7 30.92 2.08 -30.68
N TYR A 8 29.66 2.50 -30.61
CA TYR A 8 29.19 3.71 -29.97
C TYR A 8 29.78 3.76 -28.56
N GLY A 9 30.58 4.79 -28.29
CA GLY A 9 30.98 5.16 -26.94
C GLY A 9 29.74 5.52 -26.14
N LEU A 10 29.09 4.51 -25.56
CA LEU A 10 28.14 4.69 -24.47
C LEU A 10 28.97 4.99 -23.24
N ASP A 11 29.09 6.28 -22.95
CA ASP A 11 29.79 6.82 -21.79
C ASP A 11 29.22 6.14 -20.53
N VAL A 12 29.93 5.14 -20.00
CA VAL A 12 29.61 4.39 -18.77
C VAL A 12 29.36 5.37 -17.61
N SER A 13 29.99 6.54 -17.67
CA SER A 13 29.83 7.71 -16.82
C SER A 13 28.39 8.22 -16.70
N ILE A 14 27.60 8.19 -17.78
CA ILE A 14 26.21 8.71 -17.80
C ILE A 14 25.27 7.71 -17.12
N LEU A 15 25.41 6.42 -17.42
CA LEU A 15 24.61 5.35 -16.78
C LEU A 15 24.91 5.22 -15.29
N THR A 16 26.18 5.39 -14.91
CA THR A 16 26.60 5.39 -13.50
C THR A 16 26.17 6.66 -12.77
N PHE A 17 26.22 7.83 -13.39
CA PHE A 17 25.73 9.08 -12.80
C PHE A 17 24.23 9.06 -12.56
N ASP A 18 23.43 8.60 -13.54
CA ASP A 18 21.98 8.52 -13.38
C ASP A 18 21.60 7.44 -12.36
N SER A 19 22.27 6.28 -12.38
CA SER A 19 22.09 5.25 -11.34
C SER A 19 22.48 5.75 -9.95
N ASN A 20 23.56 6.52 -9.82
CA ASN A 20 24.00 7.11 -8.55
C ASN A 20 23.05 8.22 -8.09
N ASN A 21 22.50 9.03 -9.00
CA ASN A 21 21.50 10.05 -8.68
C ASN A 21 20.14 9.44 -8.33
N MET A 22 19.73 8.41 -9.05
CA MET A 22 18.50 7.66 -8.76
C MET A 22 18.63 6.90 -7.44
N THR A 23 19.81 6.34 -7.15
CA THR A 23 20.12 5.74 -5.85
C THR A 23 20.13 6.80 -4.74
N ARG A 24 20.76 7.97 -4.94
CA ARG A 24 20.73 9.09 -3.98
C ARG A 24 19.30 9.59 -3.70
N LYS A 25 18.45 9.69 -4.72
CA LYS A 25 17.03 10.05 -4.58
C LYS A 25 16.28 9.00 -3.73
N LYS A 26 16.48 7.72 -4.02
CA LYS A 26 15.87 6.63 -3.24
C LYS A 26 16.35 6.62 -1.79
N ILE A 27 17.65 6.86 -1.57
CA ILE A 27 18.22 6.98 -0.22
C ILE A 27 17.59 8.17 0.52
N ARG A 28 17.50 9.34 -0.12
CA ARG A 28 16.85 10.52 0.46
C ARG A 28 15.41 10.23 0.88
N GLN A 29 14.62 9.61 0.00
CA GLN A 29 13.23 9.26 0.32
C GLN A 29 13.15 8.32 1.52
N ARG A 30 13.94 7.24 1.53
CA ARG A 30 13.96 6.28 2.64
C ARG A 30 14.38 6.90 3.96
N VAL A 31 15.34 7.83 3.92
CA VAL A 31 15.80 8.57 5.10
C VAL A 31 14.65 9.41 5.65
N TYR A 32 13.88 10.09 4.81
CA TYR A 32 12.71 10.86 5.26
C TYR A 32 11.60 9.97 5.78
N ASP A 33 11.32 8.84 5.12
CA ASP A 33 10.32 7.88 5.60
C ASP A 33 10.70 7.38 7.02
N ALA A 34 11.97 7.02 7.22
CA ALA A 34 12.48 6.61 8.53
C ALA A 34 12.39 7.73 9.58
N LEU A 35 12.85 8.93 9.25
CA LEU A 35 12.79 10.09 10.16
C LEU A 35 11.35 10.43 10.56
N ASN A 36 10.43 10.41 9.60
CA ASN A 36 9.03 10.74 9.84
C ASN A 36 8.36 9.75 10.79
N VAL A 37 8.62 8.45 10.60
CA VAL A 37 8.11 7.41 11.51
C VAL A 37 8.69 7.59 12.91
N LEU A 38 10.00 7.81 13.02
CA LEU A 38 10.65 7.98 14.32
C LEU A 38 10.15 9.22 15.06
N MET A 39 9.86 10.32 14.35
CA MET A 39 9.24 11.51 14.94
C MET A 39 7.80 11.26 15.37
N ALA A 40 7.00 10.57 14.55
CA ALA A 40 5.60 10.25 14.87
C ALA A 40 5.47 9.29 16.07
N MET A 41 6.46 8.41 16.27
CA MET A 41 6.56 7.53 17.45
C MET A 41 7.16 8.23 18.68
N ASP A 42 7.46 9.52 18.58
CA ASP A 42 8.12 10.33 19.60
C ASP A 42 9.47 9.77 20.10
N ILE A 43 10.14 8.99 19.24
CA ILE A 43 11.46 8.39 19.56
C ILE A 43 12.57 9.43 19.38
N ILE A 44 12.43 10.31 18.39
CA ILE A 44 13.34 11.42 18.11
C ILE A 44 12.58 12.73 17.99
N SER A 45 13.17 13.83 18.45
CA SER A 45 12.80 15.18 18.00
C SER A 45 13.78 15.66 16.93
N LYS A 46 13.27 16.47 16.02
CA LYS A 46 14.08 17.24 15.08
C LYS A 46 13.84 18.72 15.32
N ASP A 47 14.91 19.45 15.60
CA ASP A 47 14.92 20.91 15.54
C ASP A 47 15.94 21.34 14.48
N ASN A 48 15.46 21.96 13.40
CA ASN A 48 16.27 22.36 12.26
C ASN A 48 17.17 21.24 11.71
N LYS A 49 18.47 21.28 12.02
CA LYS A 49 19.50 20.31 11.60
C LYS A 49 19.96 19.39 12.75
N GLU A 50 19.41 19.56 13.94
CA GLU A 50 19.73 18.76 15.12
C GLU A 50 18.66 17.68 15.35
N ILE A 51 19.12 16.49 15.76
CA ILE A 51 18.27 15.36 16.11
C ILE A 51 18.59 14.98 17.55
N GLN A 52 17.56 14.97 18.41
CA GLN A 52 17.66 14.57 19.80
C GLN A 52 16.94 13.23 20.01
N GLN A 53 17.54 12.34 20.79
CA GLN A 53 16.92 11.07 21.16
C GLN A 53 16.04 11.26 22.41
N LYS A 54 14.74 10.98 22.27
CA LYS A 54 13.77 11.09 23.36
C LYS A 54 13.60 9.79 24.14
N GLY A 55 13.65 8.64 23.44
CA GLY A 55 13.49 7.31 24.04
C GLY A 55 12.32 6.54 23.42
N LEU A 56 12.20 5.24 23.75
CA LEU A 56 11.11 4.40 23.22
C LEU A 56 9.84 4.56 24.07
N PRO A 57 8.66 4.76 23.45
CA PRO A 57 7.41 4.75 24.19
C PRO A 57 7.23 3.39 24.86
N ARG A 58 7.04 3.39 26.19
CA ARG A 58 6.67 2.19 26.93
C ARG A 58 5.20 1.91 26.67
N ALA A 59 4.91 0.99 25.76
CA ALA A 59 3.58 0.43 25.65
C ALA A 59 3.30 -0.40 26.92
N SER A 60 2.30 0.00 27.69
CA SER A 60 1.83 -0.81 28.82
C SER A 60 1.03 -2.01 28.31
N LEU A 61 0.87 -3.05 29.13
CA LEU A 61 0.09 -4.23 28.74
C LEU A 61 -1.39 -3.88 28.44
N SER A 62 -1.94 -2.86 29.10
CA SER A 62 -3.29 -2.36 28.83
C SER A 62 -3.39 -1.73 27.44
N ASP A 63 -2.43 -0.88 27.05
CA ASP A 63 -2.46 -0.23 25.74
C ASP A 63 -2.45 -1.25 24.60
N ILE A 64 -1.70 -2.35 24.79
CA ILE A 64 -1.61 -3.44 23.82
C ILE A 64 -2.96 -4.15 23.68
N GLU A 65 -3.65 -4.39 24.79
CA GLU A 65 -4.93 -5.10 24.77
C GLU A 65 -6.03 -4.22 24.14
N ASP A 66 -6.06 -2.93 24.47
CA ASP A 66 -6.99 -1.97 23.88
C ASP A 66 -6.81 -1.92 22.35
N ILE A 67 -5.56 -1.81 21.87
CA ILE A 67 -5.26 -1.82 20.42
C ILE A 67 -5.71 -3.12 19.76
N LYS A 68 -5.56 -4.28 20.40
CA LYS A 68 -6.05 -5.55 19.84
C LYS A 68 -7.57 -5.54 19.70
N THR A 69 -8.28 -5.04 20.70
CA THR A 69 -9.75 -4.99 20.66
C THR A 69 -10.24 -4.07 19.55
N GLU A 70 -9.62 -2.89 19.38
CA GLU A 70 -9.94 -1.96 18.29
C GLU A 70 -9.65 -2.60 16.93
N ARG A 71 -8.50 -3.27 16.77
CA ARG A 71 -8.15 -3.98 15.53
C ARG A 71 -9.15 -5.07 15.17
N LEU A 72 -9.65 -5.83 16.14
CA LEU A 72 -10.70 -6.82 15.92
C LEU A 72 -12.00 -6.16 15.46
N GLY A 73 -12.41 -5.06 16.10
CA GLY A 73 -13.58 -4.29 15.70
C GLY A 73 -13.48 -3.79 14.25
N LEU A 74 -12.33 -3.20 13.88
CA LEU A 74 -12.09 -2.72 12.51
C LEU A 74 -12.11 -3.85 11.48
N ARG A 75 -11.54 -5.02 11.81
CA ARG A 75 -11.59 -6.20 10.93
C ARG A 75 -13.01 -6.65 10.68
N ASN A 76 -13.83 -6.76 11.72
CA ASN A 76 -15.24 -7.12 11.58
C ASN A 76 -15.99 -6.11 10.68
N ILE A 77 -15.71 -4.81 10.81
CA ILE A 77 -16.31 -3.78 9.94
C ILE A 77 -15.91 -3.99 8.48
N ILE A 78 -14.63 -4.29 8.22
CA ILE A 78 -14.13 -4.55 6.86
C ILE A 78 -14.80 -5.81 6.28
N GLU A 79 -14.88 -6.89 7.06
CA GLU A 79 -15.51 -8.15 6.65
C GLU A 79 -17.01 -7.98 6.35
N ASN A 80 -17.72 -7.24 7.19
CA ASN A 80 -19.14 -6.93 6.96
C ASN A 80 -19.33 -6.11 5.67
N LYS A 81 -18.48 -5.09 5.45
CA LYS A 81 -18.52 -4.30 4.21
C LYS A 81 -18.20 -5.17 3.00
N ALA A 82 -17.19 -6.04 3.08
CA ALA A 82 -16.82 -6.94 1.99
C ALA A 82 -17.97 -7.90 1.64
N SER A 83 -18.62 -8.48 2.65
CA SER A 83 -19.78 -9.36 2.46
C SER A 83 -20.96 -8.62 1.82
N TYR A 84 -21.25 -7.41 2.30
CA TYR A 84 -22.30 -6.57 1.72
C TYR A 84 -22.02 -6.20 0.26
N PHE A 85 -20.78 -5.86 -0.08
CA PHE A 85 -20.40 -5.62 -1.47
C PHE A 85 -20.57 -6.87 -2.33
N GLN A 86 -20.20 -8.04 -1.82
CA GLN A 86 -20.38 -9.31 -2.53
C GLN A 86 -21.86 -9.62 -2.80
N GLU A 87 -22.74 -9.39 -1.83
CA GLU A 87 -24.19 -9.54 -2.02
C GLU A 87 -24.75 -8.59 -3.09
N LEU A 88 -24.26 -7.34 -3.13
CA LEU A 88 -24.63 -6.39 -4.17
C LEU A 88 -24.14 -6.82 -5.55
N GLU A 89 -22.90 -7.30 -5.64
CA GLU A 89 -22.33 -7.84 -6.88
C GLU A 89 -23.14 -9.03 -7.38
N ASP A 90 -23.53 -9.95 -6.49
CA ASP A 90 -24.33 -11.12 -6.84
C ASP A 90 -25.72 -10.71 -7.35
N GLN A 91 -26.37 -9.72 -6.74
CA GLN A 91 -27.65 -9.18 -7.24
C GLN A 91 -27.55 -8.59 -8.65
N VAL A 92 -26.45 -7.89 -8.96
CA VAL A 92 -26.21 -7.31 -10.29
C VAL A 92 -25.81 -8.40 -11.30
N ARG A 93 -25.07 -9.41 -10.85
CA ARG A 93 -24.56 -10.51 -11.68
C ARG A 93 -25.65 -11.52 -12.02
N THR A 94 -26.63 -11.72 -11.14
CA THR A 94 -27.77 -12.59 -11.45
C THR A 94 -28.59 -11.95 -12.57
N PRO A 95 -28.68 -12.57 -13.77
CA PRO A 95 -29.56 -12.06 -14.81
C PRO A 95 -30.99 -12.11 -14.28
N ILE A 96 -31.75 -11.05 -14.53
CA ILE A 96 -33.18 -10.90 -14.19
C ILE A 96 -33.96 -12.01 -14.91
N ASN A 97 -33.93 -13.22 -14.37
CA ASN A 97 -34.76 -14.35 -14.79
C ASN A 97 -35.64 -14.75 -13.61
N ARG A 98 -36.49 -13.80 -13.20
CA ARG A 98 -37.80 -14.13 -12.65
C ARG A 98 -38.76 -14.38 -13.82
N GLY A 99 -38.55 -15.44 -14.60
CA GLY A 99 -39.60 -15.91 -15.53
C GLY A 99 -40.82 -16.30 -14.67
N PHE A 100 -42.04 -15.78 -14.86
CA PHE A 100 -42.74 -15.56 -16.12
C PHE A 100 -42.54 -16.75 -17.07
N SER A 101 -43.03 -17.91 -16.64
CA SER A 101 -43.52 -18.94 -17.55
C SER A 101 -45.02 -19.07 -17.32
N LEU A 102 -45.73 -18.56 -18.30
CA LEU A 102 -47.16 -18.60 -18.49
C LEU A 102 -47.68 -20.03 -18.34
N GLY A 103 -48.86 -20.15 -17.73
CA GLY A 103 -49.64 -21.38 -17.78
C GLY A 103 -49.88 -21.77 -19.24
N LEU A 104 -49.40 -22.95 -19.61
CA LEU A 104 -49.95 -23.70 -20.72
C LEU A 104 -50.76 -24.85 -20.11
N ASN A 105 -52.05 -24.58 -20.02
CA ASN A 105 -53.10 -25.57 -19.99
C ASN A 105 -53.11 -26.35 -21.32
N SER A 106 -53.91 -27.42 -21.35
CA SER A 106 -54.38 -28.19 -22.50
C SER A 106 -53.55 -29.44 -22.77
N CYS A 107 -53.98 -30.62 -22.31
CA CYS A 107 -55.14 -31.44 -22.71
C CYS A 107 -54.70 -32.56 -23.67
N ALA A 108 -55.29 -33.73 -23.41
CA ALA A 108 -55.33 -34.97 -24.19
C ALA A 108 -54.07 -35.84 -24.18
#